data_AF-A0A9D5X5C1-F1
#
_entry.id   AF-A0A9D5X5C1-F1
#
_cell.length_a   1.000
_cell.length_b   1.000
_cell.length_c   1.000
_cell.angle_alpha   90.00
_cell.angle_beta   90.00
_cell.angle_gamma   90.00
#
_symmetry.space_group_name_H-M   'P 1'
#
loop_
_entity.id
_entity.type
_entity.pdbx_description
1 polymer ?
#
loop_
_entity_poly.entity_id
_entity_poly.type
_entity_poly.pdbx_seq_one_letter_code
_entity_poly.pdbx_strand_id
1 'polypeptide(L)' 'MNHEISAEARNLAEKVESFVRNKIFAYEKDVRCEDHGPTDELVQEMRALA' A
#
# COMPACT_ATOMS: atom_id res chain seq x y z
N MET A 1 1.05 14.73 -26.48
CA MET A 1 1.14 15.08 -25.05
C MET A 1 2.17 14.17 -24.41
N ASN A 2 3.33 14.68 -24.00
CA ASN A 2 4.27 13.91 -23.19
C ASN A 2 3.82 14.00 -21.73
N HIS A 3 3.30 12.90 -21.19
CA HIS A 3 3.12 12.75 -19.75
C HIS A 3 4.42 12.23 -19.15
N GLU A 4 5.43 13.10 -19.07
CA GLU A 4 6.61 12.75 -18.28
C GLU A 4 6.24 12.80 -16.80
N ILE A 5 6.46 11.69 -16.11
CA ILE A 5 6.36 11.62 -14.66
C ILE A 5 7.48 12.47 -14.07
N SER A 6 7.18 13.32 -13.09
CA SER A 6 8.20 14.14 -12.43
C SER A 6 9.17 13.29 -11.60
N ALA A 7 10.32 13.85 -11.21
CA ALA A 7 11.25 13.16 -10.32
C ALA A 7 10.63 12.88 -8.94
N GLU A 8 9.84 13.83 -8.42
CA GLU A 8 9.11 13.70 -7.16
C GLU A 8 8.09 12.57 -7.22
N ALA A 9 7.35 12.47 -8.34
CA ALA A 9 6.38 11.40 -8.54
C ALA A 9 7.05 10.02 -8.64
N ARG A 10 8.23 9.90 -9.27
CA ARG A 10 9.01 8.65 -9.27
C ARG A 10 9.46 8.27 -7.86
N ASN A 11 10.00 9.23 -7.09
CA ASN A 11 10.43 8.97 -5.71
C ASN A 11 9.28 8.50 -4.82
N LEU A 12 8.10 9.10 -4.98
CA LEU A 12 6.90 8.66 -4.26
C LEU A 12 6.50 7.25 -4.66
N ALA A 13 6.50 6.94 -5.96
CA ALA A 13 6.17 5.60 -6.45
C ALA A 13 7.11 4.53 -5.88
N GLU A 14 8.42 4.78 -5.82
CA GLU A 14 9.40 3.85 -5.24
C GLU A 14 9.13 3.56 -3.76
N LYS A 15 8.76 4.59 -2.98
CA LYS A 15 8.40 4.45 -1.57
C LYS A 15 7.11 3.65 -1.39
N VAL A 16 6.08 3.97 -2.18
CA VAL A 16 4.80 3.26 -2.15
C VAL A 16 4.98 1.79 -2.55
N GLU A 17 5.73 1.51 -3.62
CA GLU A 17 6.01 0.14 -4.05
C GLU A 17 6.73 -0.64 -2.94
N SER A 18 7.77 -0.04 -2.35
CA SER A 18 8.53 -0.68 -1.28
C SER A 18 7.67 -0.98 -0.05
N PHE A 19 6.78 -0.06 0.32
CA PHE A 19 5.84 -0.27 1.42
C PHE A 19 4.83 -1.39 1.10
N VAL A 20 4.21 -1.37 -0.08
CA VAL A 20 3.23 -2.39 -0.47
C VAL A 20 3.89 -3.77 -0.53
N ARG A 21 5.03 -3.89 -1.22
CA ARG A 21 5.71 -5.16 -1.43
C ARG A 21 6.22 -5.78 -0.12
N ASN A 22 6.76 -4.96 0.78
CA ASN A 22 7.43 -5.47 1.99
C ASN A 22 6.57 -5.44 3.26
N LYS A 23 5.47 -4.67 3.29
CA LYS A 23 4.59 -4.54 4.45
C LYS A 23 3.18 -5.04 4.17
N ILE A 24 2.53 -4.55 3.12
CA ILE A 24 1.12 -4.83 2.86
C ILE A 24 0.90 -6.22 2.25
N PHE A 25 1.81 -6.68 1.40
CA PHE A 25 1.66 -7.95 0.67
C PHE A 25 1.41 -9.15 1.60
N ALA A 26 1.97 -9.16 2.81
CA ALA A 26 1.79 -10.23 3.78
C ALA A 26 0.31 -10.41 4.23
N TYR A 27 -0.51 -9.36 4.08
CA TYR A 27 -1.91 -9.36 4.49
C TYR A 27 -2.89 -9.65 3.36
N GLU A 28 -2.43 -9.96 2.14
CA GLU A 28 -3.30 -10.22 0.97
C GLU A 28 -4.38 -11.28 1.26
N LYS A 29 -4.05 -12.27 2.10
CA LYS A 29 -4.95 -13.36 2.48
C LYS A 29 -5.32 -13.36 3.97
N ASP A 30 -5.19 -12.22 4.63
CA ASP A 30 -5.60 -12.09 6.03
C ASP A 30 -7.11 -12.40 6.16
N VAL A 31 -7.49 -13.16 7.19
CA VAL A 31 -8.89 -13.57 7.42
C VAL A 31 -9.80 -12.39 7.77
N ARG A 32 -9.22 -11.25 8.13
CA ARG A 32 -9.90 -9.97 8.37
C ARG A 32 -10.13 -9.19 7.06
N CYS A 33 -9.74 -9.73 5.89
CA CYS A 33 -10.18 -9.22 4.61
C CYS A 33 -11.56 -9.82 4.27
N GLU A 34 -12.59 -9.00 4.34
CA GLU A 34 -13.97 -9.34 3.98
C GLU A 34 -14.25 -9.00 2.51
N ASP A 35 -15.48 -9.23 2.05
CA ASP A 35 -15.89 -9.00 0.65
C ASP A 35 -15.65 -7.56 0.14
N HIS A 36 -15.56 -6.59 1.07
CA HIS A 36 -15.30 -5.18 0.76
C HIS A 36 -13.88 -4.72 1.09
N GLY A 37 -12.98 -5.64 1.46
CA GLY A 37 -11.59 -5.36 1.82
C GLY A 37 -11.28 -5.59 3.31
N PRO A 38 -10.13 -5.09 3.79
CA PRO A 38 -9.70 -5.27 5.17
C PRO A 38 -10.65 -4.58 6.15
N THR A 39 -10.89 -5.18 7.31
CA THR A 39 -11.60 -4.52 8.42
C THR A 39 -10.90 -3.24 8.87
N ASP A 40 -11.64 -2.35 9.53
CA ASP A 40 -11.08 -1.11 10.08
C ASP A 40 -9.89 -1.35 11.01
N GLU A 41 -9.95 -2.40 11.82
CA GLU A 41 -8.88 -2.81 12.74
C GLU A 41 -7.61 -3.18 11.98
N LEU A 42 -7.74 -3.98 10.91
CA LEU A 42 -6.62 -4.34 10.05
C LEU A 42 -6.06 -3.11 9.32
N VAL A 43 -6.92 -2.19 8.88
CA VAL A 43 -6.47 -0.92 8.28
C VAL A 43 -5.66 -0.07 9.26
N GLN A 44 -6.07 0.04 10.53
CA GLN A 44 -5.29 0.77 11.53
C GLN A 44 -3.93 0.11 11.80
N GLU A 45 -3.89 -1.23 11.87
CA GLU A 45 -2.65 -1.98 12.00
C GLU A 45 -1.70 -1.70 10.82
N MET A 46 -2.20 -1.81 9.58
CA MET A 46 -1.41 -1.54 8.37
C MET A 46 -0.87 -0.11 8.33
N ARG A 47 -1.66 0.88 8.73
CA ARG A 47 -1.24 2.30 8.77
C ARG A 47 -0.11 2.55 9.77
N ALA A 48 -0.07 1.80 10.87
CA ALA A 48 0.98 1.92 11.87
C ALA A 48 2.35 1.38 11.39
N LEU A 49 2.40 0.71 10.22
CA LEU A 49 3.64 0.18 9.63
C LEU A 49 4.41 1.20 8.76
N ALA A 50 3.79 2.35 8.46
CA ALA A 50 4.34 3.41 7.61
C ALA A 50 4.95 4.54 8.46
#